data_AF-A0A090SDP3-F1
#
_entry.id   AF-A0A090SDP3-F1
#
_cell.length_a   1.000
_cell.length_b   1.000
_cell.length_c   1.000
_cell.angle_alpha   90.00
_cell.angle_beta   90.00
_cell.angle_gamma   90.00
#
_symmetry.space_group_name_H-M   'P 1'
#
loop_
_entity.id
_entity.type
_entity.pdbx_description
1 polymer ?
#
loop_
_entity_poly.entity_id
_entity_poly.type
_entity_poly.pdbx_seq_one_letter_code
_entity_poly.pdbx_strand_id
1 'polypeptide(L)' 'MEAAGIYGVAADLGAKALTVLTVSDHIIRGEKLSSEDRQKSFNDMMVVALETAINL' A
#
# COMPACT_ATOMS: atom_id res chain seq x y z
N MET A 1 0.51 7.46 -5.10
CA MET A 1 0.29 8.82 -4.59
C MET A 1 -1.13 9.03 -4.03
N GLU A 2 -1.64 8.14 -3.18
CA GLU A 2 -3.07 8.11 -2.81
C GLU A 2 -3.34 8.28 -1.31
N ALA A 3 -2.40 7.88 -0.44
CA ALA A 3 -2.63 7.76 1.01
C ALA A 3 -3.14 9.04 1.67
N ALA A 4 -2.57 10.20 1.33
CA ALA A 4 -3.00 11.49 1.89
C ALA A 4 -4.47 11.80 1.58
N GLY A 5 -4.94 11.48 0.38
CA GLY A 5 -6.34 11.67 -0.01
C GLY A 5 -7.28 10.73 0.74
N ILE A 6 -6.92 9.44 0.80
CA ILE A 6 -7.71 8.43 1.53
C ILE A 6 -7.82 8.79 3.01
N TYR A 7 -6.73 9.20 3.65
CA TYR A 7 -6.74 9.58 5.06
C TYR A 7 -7.55 10.85 5.32
N GLY A 8 -7.50 11.83 4.40
CA GLY A 8 -8.35 13.02 4.48
C GLY A 8 -9.84 12.68 4.47
N VAL A 9 -10.28 11.85 3.52
CA VAL A 9 -11.68 11.41 3.42
C VAL A 9 -12.10 10.59 4.65
N ALA A 10 -11.25 9.68 5.12
CA ALA A 10 -11.56 8.87 6.31
C ALA A 10 -11.71 9.74 7.56
N ALA A 11 -10.83 10.75 7.73
CA ALA A 11 -10.92 11.70 8.84
C ALA A 11 -12.20 12.54 8.79
N ASP A 12 -12.59 13.03 7.60
CA ASP A 12 -13.81 13.83 7.40
C ASP A 12 -15.09 13.04 7.75
N LEU A 13 -15.10 11.74 7.45
CA LEU A 13 -16.24 10.85 7.70
C LEU A 13 -16.21 10.15 9.07
N GLY A 14 -15.21 10.44 9.92
CA GLY A 14 -15.03 9.75 11.22
C GLY A 14 -14.73 8.26 11.09
N ALA A 15 -14.19 7.83 9.96
CA ALA A 15 -13.79 6.45 9.67
C ALA A 15 -12.31 6.20 9.97
N LYS A 16 -11.90 4.93 9.95
CA LYS A 16 -10.49 4.51 10.05
C LYS A 16 -9.96 4.14 8.67
N ALA A 17 -8.70 4.46 8.40
CA ALA A 17 -8.02 4.05 7.17
C ALA A 17 -6.55 3.70 7.44
N LEU A 18 -6.01 2.81 6.61
CA LEU A 18 -4.61 2.38 6.60
C LEU A 18 -4.15 2.19 5.15
N THR A 19 -2.88 2.45 4.87
CA THR A 19 -2.26 2.17 3.57
C THR A 19 -1.00 1.37 3.80
N VAL A 20 -0.89 0.20 3.16
CA VAL A 20 0.27 -0.68 3.20
C VAL A 20 0.88 -0.70 1.80
N LEU A 21 2.20 -0.58 1.68
CA LEU A 21 2.90 -0.43 0.40
C LEU A 21 4.15 -1.33 0.34
N THR A 22 4.40 -1.95 -0.80
CA THR A 22 5.71 -2.52 -1.15
C THR A 22 6.46 -1.54 -2.05
N VAL A 23 7.73 -1.26 -1.73
CA VAL A 23 8.57 -0.36 -2.52
C VAL A 23 8.96 -1.04 -3.84
N SER A 24 8.53 -0.47 -4.97
CA SER A 24 8.77 -1.04 -6.31
C SER A 24 9.93 -0.42 -7.08
N ASP A 25 10.38 0.77 -6.67
CA ASP A 25 11.40 1.53 -7.35
C ASP A 25 12.26 2.28 -6.32
N HIS A 26 13.53 2.45 -6.65
CA HIS A 26 14.46 3.24 -5.85
C HIS A 26 14.82 4.53 -6.60
N ILE A 27 14.38 5.67 -6.07
CA ILE A 27 14.51 6.98 -6.75
C ILE A 27 15.98 7.35 -7.02
N ILE A 28 16.86 7.19 -6.03
CA ILE A 28 18.29 7.59 -6.17
C ILE A 28 19.05 6.62 -7.08
N ARG A 29 18.86 5.30 -6.91
CA ARG A 29 19.60 4.27 -7.65
C ARG A 29 19.04 4.02 -9.06
N GLY A 30 17.83 4.51 -9.36
CA GLY A 30 17.16 4.31 -10.64
C GLY A 30 16.63 2.89 -10.85
N GLU A 31 16.62 2.05 -9.81
CA GLU A 31 16.08 0.69 -9.88
C GLU A 31 14.56 0.73 -10.00
N LYS A 32 14.01 -0.13 -10.85
CA LYS A 32 12.57 -0.21 -11.12
C LYS A 32 12.17 -1.64 -11.41
N LEU A 33 11.06 -2.09 -10.82
CA LEU A 33 10.43 -3.34 -11.21
C LEU A 33 9.67 -3.21 -12.52
N SER A 34 9.55 -4.32 -13.26
CA SER A 34 8.63 -4.40 -14.39
C SER A 34 7.17 -4.32 -13.91
N SER A 35 6.23 -4.03 -14.80
CA SER A 35 4.80 -4.03 -14.45
C SER A 35 4.32 -5.43 -14.02
N GLU A 36 4.84 -6.49 -14.63
CA GLU A 36 4.51 -7.87 -14.28
C GLU A 36 5.01 -8.23 -12.88
N ASP A 37 6.25 -7.85 -12.55
CA ASP A 37 6.82 -8.14 -11.22
C ASP A 37 6.05 -7.41 -10.12
N ARG A 38 5.66 -6.15 -10.33
CA ARG A 38 4.82 -5.41 -9.37
C ARG A 38 3.49 -6.10 -9.11
N GLN A 39 2.89 -6.68 -10.14
CA GLN A 39 1.61 -7.38 -10.03
C GLN A 39 1.73 -8.71 -9.27
N LYS A 40 2.85 -9.43 -9.44
CA LYS A 40 2.98 -10.82 -8.96
C LYS A 40 3.80 -10.99 -7.67
N SER A 41 4.60 -10.00 -7.25
CA SER A 41 5.59 -10.20 -6.18
C SER A 41 5.21 -9.65 -4.80
N PHE A 42 4.15 -8.84 -4.67
CA PHE A 42 3.85 -8.14 -3.41
C PHE A 42 2.97 -8.93 -2.43
N ASN A 43 3.20 -10.24 -2.33
CA ASN A 43 2.34 -11.15 -1.54
C ASN A 43 2.43 -10.88 -0.04
N ASP A 44 3.60 -10.57 0.51
CA ASP A 44 3.76 -10.30 1.95
C ASP A 44 2.94 -9.09 2.41
N MET A 45 2.89 -8.04 1.59
CA MET A 45 2.03 -6.88 1.82
C MET A 45 0.55 -7.28 1.86
N MET A 46 0.12 -8.17 0.96
CA MET A 46 -1.25 -8.67 0.93
C MET A 46 -1.59 -9.50 2.17
N VAL A 47 -0.68 -10.36 2.62
CA VAL A 47 -0.87 -11.15 3.85
C VAL A 47 -1.06 -10.22 5.05
N VAL A 48 -0.17 -9.25 5.25
CA VAL A 48 -0.27 -8.28 6.36
C VAL A 48 -1.58 -7.49 6.28
N ALA A 49 -1.97 -7.04 5.09
CA ALA A 49 -3.21 -6.27 4.91
C ALA A 49 -4.46 -7.11 5.23
N LEU A 50 -4.51 -8.37 4.76
CA LEU A 50 -5.63 -9.28 5.01
C LEU A 50 -5.71 -9.70 6.48
N GLU A 51 -4.58 -10.02 7.10
CA GLU A 51 -4.51 -10.33 8.54
C GLU A 51 -4.93 -9.14 9.38
N THR A 52 -4.52 -7.92 9.02
CA THR A 52 -4.96 -6.70 9.70
C THR A 52 -6.47 -6.54 9.57
N ALA A 53 -7.04 -6.73 8.37
CA ALA A 53 -8.47 -6.54 8.12
C ALA A 53 -9.38 -7.46 8.95
N ILE A 54 -8.93 -8.68 9.29
CA ILE A 54 -9.70 -9.63 10.11
C ILE A 54 -9.46 -9.50 11.62
N ASN A 55 -8.52 -8.65 12.05
CA ASN A 55 -8.13 -8.48 13.46
C ASN A 55 -8.40 -7.05 13.99
N LEU A 56 -9.17 -6.23 13.26
CA LEU A 56 -9.49 -4.83 13.58
C LEU A 56 -10.78 -4.65 14.38
#